data_AF-A0A9W8VG53-F1
#
_entry.id   AF-A0A9W8VG53-F1
#
_cell.length_a   1.000
_cell.length_b   1.000
_cell.length_c   1.000
_cell.angle_alpha   90.00
_cell.angle_beta   90.00
_cell.angle_gamma   90.00
#
_symmetry.space_group_name_H-M   'P 1'
#
loop_
_entity.id
_entity.type
_entity.pdbx_description
1 polymer ?
#
loop_
_entity_poly.entity_id
_entity_poly.type
_entity_poly.pdbx_seq_one_letter_code
_entity_poly.pdbx_strand_id
1 'polypeptide(L)'
;MRITKTSVLSTFKTVKTHFTPATRNTPSLIIARQFAMKRNATTASLTSSTPGPKKFKASNSKTKVPEYHLTPSRSDKDGEIIWPAPSDQVEAARSFIRDCVAAGQPTLIVPDKDADGLTSGAILYRTLTLLGLKPDLISVYVLKKGSNVHDEESRAAMASYKPSFIFVLDQGSRESPPLIDEPHRGLVIDHHQAEGKDHPKDATFVTACNCPPVATSSLLTYLICRDLHDKVEETCGWLCAMGTHGDLGNTIKWEPPFPDMKATFKTYTKKAINDAVALINAPRRTATYDVPGAWKALIAVDSPKDLLTNKTLLAAKAEVRSETARCTHTAPKFSSDGRVAVLRINSAAQVHPVVATSWAGHLSSANLEVVLVANEGYLPGMVNFSCRVPRSARGKEPPVNIIEILREVASRAKDPSLRERLGESFARGHKEASGGIVPKAEFEELMEVLEIGKKSEGSPKKTQKQPPKQGNTLLNYFGKT
;
A
#
# COMPACT_ATOMS: atom_id res chain seq x y z
N MET A 1 -70.31 -28.95 -0.27
CA MET A 1 -69.78 -29.56 -1.50
C MET A 1 -68.33 -29.10 -1.62
N ARG A 2 -67.31 -29.79 -1.11
CA ARG A 2 -66.71 -31.09 -1.47
C ARG A 2 -66.16 -31.17 -2.90
N ILE A 3 -64.83 -31.38 -2.96
CA ILE A 3 -64.02 -32.09 -4.00
C ILE A 3 -63.58 -31.16 -5.17
N THR A 4 -62.31 -31.02 -5.59
CA THR A 4 -61.10 -31.88 -5.50
C THR A 4 -59.80 -31.08 -5.68
N LYS A 5 -58.72 -31.62 -5.08
CA LYS A 5 -57.31 -31.37 -5.39
C LYS A 5 -56.92 -31.94 -6.76
N THR A 6 -55.90 -31.37 -7.39
CA THR A 6 -55.03 -32.12 -8.32
C THR A 6 -53.59 -31.68 -8.15
N SER A 7 -52.77 -32.59 -7.61
CA SER A 7 -51.32 -32.52 -7.60
C SER A 7 -50.78 -33.12 -8.90
N VAL A 8 -49.71 -32.55 -9.45
CA VAL A 8 -48.84 -33.27 -10.39
C VAL A 8 -47.41 -33.18 -9.87
N LEU A 9 -46.95 -34.29 -9.30
CA LEU A 9 -45.53 -34.60 -9.18
C LEU A 9 -45.01 -34.95 -10.57
N SER A 10 -43.91 -34.33 -11.02
CA SER A 10 -43.07 -34.93 -12.06
C SER A 10 -41.68 -35.19 -11.52
N THR A 11 -41.36 -36.47 -11.41
CA THR A 11 -40.08 -37.08 -11.07
C THR A 11 -39.12 -36.91 -12.24
N PHE A 12 -38.01 -36.18 -12.08
CA PHE A 12 -36.88 -36.27 -13.01
C PHE A 12 -35.78 -37.13 -12.42
N LYS A 13 -35.57 -38.27 -13.08
CA LYS A 13 -34.56 -39.29 -12.78
C LYS A 13 -33.16 -38.77 -13.12
N THR A 14 -32.26 -39.01 -12.18
CA THR A 14 -30.81 -38.96 -12.31
C THR A 14 -30.32 -39.88 -13.43
N VAL A 15 -29.61 -39.33 -14.42
CA VAL A 15 -28.79 -40.12 -15.35
C VAL A 15 -27.33 -40.01 -14.91
N LYS A 16 -26.81 -41.10 -14.36
CA LYS A 16 -25.36 -41.32 -14.17
C LYS A 16 -24.80 -41.86 -15.48
N THR A 17 -23.88 -41.13 -16.12
CA THR A 17 -23.03 -41.69 -17.17
C THR A 17 -21.65 -42.01 -16.60
N HIS A 18 -21.36 -43.30 -16.51
CA HIS A 18 -20.03 -43.84 -16.29
C HIS A 18 -19.18 -43.65 -17.56
N PHE A 19 -18.00 -43.06 -17.40
CA PHE A 19 -16.91 -43.16 -18.38
C PHE A 19 -15.69 -43.73 -17.65
N THR A 20 -15.28 -44.94 -18.02
CA THR A 20 -14.00 -45.56 -17.67
C THR A 20 -13.03 -45.47 -18.85
N PRO A 21 -11.71 -45.49 -18.60
CA PRO A 21 -10.69 -44.95 -19.50
C PRO A 21 -10.06 -46.03 -20.40
N ALA A 22 -9.64 -45.63 -21.59
CA ALA A 22 -8.77 -46.41 -22.46
C ALA A 22 -7.34 -45.85 -22.45
N THR A 23 -6.40 -46.76 -22.26
CA THR A 23 -4.95 -46.63 -22.18
C THR A 23 -4.31 -46.54 -23.58
N ARG A 24 -3.20 -45.77 -23.71
CA ARG A 24 -1.92 -46.21 -24.34
C ARG A 24 -0.86 -45.08 -24.40
N ASN A 25 0.24 -45.35 -23.69
CA ASN A 25 1.67 -45.18 -24.03
C ASN A 25 2.28 -43.80 -24.41
N THR A 26 2.97 -43.22 -23.41
CA THR A 26 4.42 -42.84 -23.31
C THR A 26 5.26 -42.57 -24.58
N PRO A 27 6.22 -41.60 -24.55
CA PRO A 27 7.39 -41.68 -23.65
C PRO A 27 7.83 -40.40 -22.91
N SER A 28 8.14 -40.63 -21.63
CA SER A 28 9.34 -40.22 -20.88
C SER A 28 10.07 -38.93 -21.28
N LEU A 29 9.95 -37.91 -20.42
CA LEU A 29 10.99 -36.88 -20.26
C LEU A 29 11.22 -36.62 -18.76
N ILE A 30 12.47 -36.84 -18.39
CA ILE A 30 13.07 -36.83 -17.07
C ILE A 30 13.02 -35.40 -16.51
N ILE A 31 12.25 -35.15 -15.44
CA ILE A 31 12.38 -33.91 -14.66
C ILE A 31 13.34 -34.19 -13.51
N ALA A 32 14.55 -33.66 -13.68
CA ALA A 32 15.60 -33.65 -12.68
C ALA A 32 15.14 -32.92 -11.41
N ARG A 33 15.16 -33.64 -10.28
CA ARG A 33 15.29 -33.04 -8.95
C ARG A 33 16.66 -32.38 -8.87
N GLN A 34 16.72 -31.05 -8.74
CA GLN A 34 17.94 -30.39 -8.30
C GLN A 34 17.75 -29.67 -6.97
N PHE A 35 18.39 -30.31 -5.99
CA PHE A 35 18.81 -29.89 -4.68
C PHE A 35 19.08 -28.40 -4.49
N ALA A 36 18.47 -27.85 -3.44
CA ALA A 36 18.92 -26.63 -2.78
C ALA A 36 20.31 -26.87 -2.14
N MET A 37 21.36 -26.34 -2.77
CA MET A 37 22.69 -26.28 -2.16
C MET A 37 22.74 -25.16 -1.11
N LYS A 38 22.68 -25.56 0.16
CA LYS A 38 23.28 -24.83 1.28
C LYS A 38 24.80 -24.81 1.07
N ARG A 39 25.41 -23.62 0.97
CA ARG A 39 26.87 -23.48 1.12
C ARG A 39 27.17 -22.96 2.53
N ASN A 40 27.44 -23.90 3.43
CA ASN A 40 28.29 -23.65 4.59
C ASN A 40 29.73 -23.94 4.14
N ALA A 41 30.63 -22.98 4.28
CA ALA A 41 32.06 -23.22 4.17
C ALA A 41 32.71 -22.83 5.51
N THR A 42 32.95 -23.86 6.32
CA THR A 42 33.88 -23.87 7.44
C THR A 42 35.25 -24.23 6.88
N THR A 43 36.26 -23.38 7.08
CA THR A 43 37.67 -23.78 6.99
C THR A 43 38.42 -23.15 8.15
N ALA A 44 39.03 -24.02 8.96
CA ALA A 44 39.84 -23.68 10.11
C ALA A 44 41.34 -23.57 9.74
N SER A 45 41.98 -22.64 10.44
CA SER A 45 43.40 -22.56 10.85
C SER A 45 44.52 -22.56 9.81
N LEU A 46 45.33 -21.50 9.82
CA LEU A 46 46.71 -21.55 10.37
C LEU A 46 47.35 -20.14 10.40
N THR A 47 48.16 -19.95 11.43
CA THR A 47 48.81 -18.72 11.90
C THR A 47 50.06 -18.35 11.09
N SER A 48 50.24 -17.07 10.77
CA SER A 48 51.55 -16.38 10.84
C SER A 48 51.38 -14.85 10.77
N SER A 49 52.30 -14.17 11.45
CA SER A 49 52.26 -12.80 11.95
C SER A 49 52.96 -11.78 11.04
N THR A 50 52.31 -10.63 10.76
CA THR A 50 52.90 -9.26 10.83
C THR A 50 51.85 -8.18 10.49
N PRO A 51 51.89 -6.97 11.09
CA PRO A 51 50.76 -6.03 11.09
C PRO A 51 50.81 -5.03 9.92
N GLY A 52 49.87 -5.16 8.98
CA GLY A 52 49.57 -4.14 7.96
C GLY A 52 48.61 -3.05 8.48
N PRO A 53 48.59 -1.85 7.89
CA PRO A 53 47.93 -0.67 8.46
C PRO A 53 46.42 -0.88 8.59
N LYS A 54 45.89 -0.58 9.78
CA LYS A 54 44.47 -0.68 10.13
C LYS A 54 43.63 0.12 9.12
N LYS A 55 42.95 -0.58 8.22
CA LYS A 55 41.78 -0.04 7.52
C LYS A 55 40.76 0.30 8.60
N PHE A 56 40.51 1.60 8.80
CA PHE A 56 39.38 2.09 9.58
C PHE A 56 38.12 1.40 9.07
N LYS A 57 37.60 0.42 9.82
CA LYS A 57 36.23 -0.05 9.65
C LYS A 57 35.35 1.13 10.03
N ALA A 58 34.76 1.80 9.04
CA ALA A 58 33.67 2.72 9.28
C ALA A 58 32.64 1.97 10.14
N SER A 59 32.39 2.48 11.35
CA SER A 59 31.33 1.95 12.19
C SER A 59 30.02 2.20 11.46
N ASN A 60 29.36 1.13 11.02
CA ASN A 60 27.95 1.19 10.69
C ASN A 60 27.18 1.35 12.01
N SER A 61 27.19 2.54 12.59
CA SER A 61 26.14 2.92 13.54
C SER A 61 24.85 2.95 12.73
N LYS A 62 24.07 1.88 12.80
CA LYS A 62 22.69 1.90 12.32
C LYS A 62 21.99 3.00 13.11
N THR A 63 21.71 4.14 12.49
CA THR A 63 20.83 5.16 13.05
C THR A 63 19.56 4.46 13.53
N LYS A 64 19.33 4.43 14.85
CA LYS A 64 18.13 3.82 15.44
C LYS A 64 16.97 4.75 15.12
N VAL A 65 16.18 4.39 14.11
CA VAL A 65 14.88 5.03 13.88
C VAL A 65 13.98 4.66 15.07
N PRO A 66 13.35 5.62 15.75
CA PRO A 66 12.40 5.34 16.82
C PRO A 66 11.30 4.39 16.36
N GLU A 67 10.80 3.56 17.26
CA GLU A 67 9.69 2.66 16.94
C GLU A 67 8.40 3.46 16.79
N TYR A 68 7.61 3.14 15.76
CA TYR A 68 6.46 3.97 15.36
C TYR A 68 5.47 4.22 16.50
N HIS A 69 5.20 3.21 17.34
CA HIS A 69 4.28 3.34 18.48
C HIS A 69 4.77 4.31 19.57
N LEU A 70 6.07 4.64 19.59
CA LEU A 70 6.66 5.60 20.53
C LEU A 70 6.60 7.05 20.01
N THR A 71 5.97 7.28 18.85
CA THR A 71 5.76 8.65 18.35
C THR A 71 4.94 9.41 19.40
N PRO A 72 5.41 10.57 19.91
CA PRO A 72 4.72 11.27 20.98
C PRO A 72 3.29 11.63 20.60
N SER A 73 2.32 11.22 21.42
CA SER A 73 0.92 11.57 21.25
C SER A 73 0.65 13.04 21.53
N ARG A 74 -0.39 13.58 20.89
CA ARG A 74 -0.93 14.89 21.26
C ARG A 74 -1.87 14.75 22.44
N SER A 75 -1.89 15.78 23.28
CA SER A 75 -2.88 15.95 24.33
C SER A 75 -3.81 17.10 24.02
N ASP A 76 -5.03 17.04 24.55
CA ASP A 76 -5.96 18.16 24.54
C ASP A 76 -5.58 19.23 25.58
N LYS A 77 -6.44 20.24 25.72
CA LYS A 77 -6.28 21.34 26.67
C LYS A 77 -6.27 20.89 28.14
N ASP A 78 -6.83 19.73 28.44
CA ASP A 78 -6.97 19.16 29.77
C ASP A 78 -5.83 18.16 30.08
N GLY A 79 -4.95 17.90 29.10
CA GLY A 79 -3.79 17.01 29.21
C GLY A 79 -4.08 15.58 28.77
N GLU A 80 -5.31 15.26 28.38
CA GLU A 80 -5.74 13.92 27.99
C GLU A 80 -5.25 13.58 26.58
N ILE A 81 -4.81 12.33 26.40
CA ILE A 81 -4.26 11.86 25.12
C ILE A 81 -5.36 11.78 24.07
N ILE A 82 -5.14 12.41 22.92
CA ILE A 82 -6.06 12.37 21.77
C ILE A 82 -5.66 11.23 20.85
N TRP A 83 -6.19 10.02 21.10
CA TRP A 83 -5.92 8.83 20.29
C TRP A 83 -7.11 7.84 20.34
N PRO A 84 -7.45 7.14 19.24
CA PRO A 84 -6.83 7.17 17.90
C PRO A 84 -7.24 8.38 17.05
N ALA A 85 -8.28 9.09 17.48
CA ALA A 85 -8.82 10.32 16.88
C ALA A 85 -9.49 11.13 18.01
N PRO A 86 -9.89 12.40 17.77
CA PRO A 86 -10.68 13.15 18.74
C PRO A 86 -11.93 12.40 19.19
N SER A 87 -12.22 12.41 20.50
CA SER A 87 -13.27 11.59 21.11
C SER A 87 -14.67 11.95 20.60
N ASP A 88 -14.93 13.22 20.33
CA ASP A 88 -16.14 13.73 19.71
C ASP A 88 -16.35 13.16 18.29
N GLN A 89 -15.29 13.07 17.49
CA GLN A 89 -15.35 12.45 16.16
C GLN A 89 -15.61 10.94 16.24
N VAL A 90 -14.97 10.25 17.19
CA VAL A 90 -15.19 8.81 17.42
C VAL A 90 -16.64 8.55 17.82
N GLU A 91 -17.19 9.33 18.75
CA GLU A 91 -18.59 9.19 19.18
C GLU A 91 -19.57 9.58 18.08
N ALA A 92 -19.28 10.61 17.29
CA ALA A 92 -20.09 10.97 16.12
C ALA A 92 -20.13 9.82 15.09
N ALA A 93 -19.00 9.17 14.82
CA ALA A 93 -18.94 8.00 13.94
C ALA A 93 -19.73 6.82 14.50
N ARG A 94 -19.64 6.54 15.81
CA ARG A 94 -20.44 5.50 16.49
C ARG A 94 -21.93 5.78 16.41
N SER A 95 -22.34 7.02 16.65
CA SER A 95 -23.74 7.45 16.52
C SER A 95 -24.24 7.29 15.08
N PHE A 96 -23.44 7.70 14.10
CA PHE A 96 -23.78 7.56 12.69
C PHE A 96 -24.00 6.10 12.29
N ILE A 97 -23.14 5.17 12.75
CA ILE A 97 -23.28 3.74 12.51
C ILE A 97 -24.58 3.20 13.12
N ARG A 98 -24.88 3.58 14.37
CA ARG A 98 -26.13 3.16 15.04
C ARG A 98 -27.37 3.68 14.31
N ASP A 99 -27.35 4.94 13.88
CA ASP A 99 -28.45 5.54 13.10
C ASP A 99 -28.67 4.84 11.76
N CYS A 100 -27.58 4.48 11.07
CA CYS A 100 -27.62 3.74 9.81
C CYS A 100 -28.35 2.40 9.98
N VAL A 101 -28.01 1.66 11.04
CA VAL A 101 -28.64 0.38 11.36
C VAL A 101 -30.11 0.57 11.73
N ALA A 102 -30.40 1.54 12.60
CA ALA A 102 -31.77 1.84 13.05
C ALA A 102 -32.69 2.26 11.89
N ALA A 103 -32.16 3.01 10.92
CA ALA A 103 -32.91 3.43 9.74
C ALA A 103 -33.24 2.28 8.79
N GLY A 104 -32.37 1.25 8.72
CA GLY A 104 -32.57 0.08 7.86
C GLY A 104 -32.72 0.43 6.38
N GLN A 105 -31.94 1.39 5.89
CA GLN A 105 -32.01 1.93 4.53
C GLN A 105 -30.81 1.52 3.66
N PRO A 106 -30.90 1.67 2.32
CA PRO A 106 -29.79 1.41 1.41
C PRO A 106 -28.52 2.14 1.85
N THR A 107 -27.44 1.37 2.01
CA THR A 107 -26.16 1.80 2.54
C THR A 107 -25.07 1.46 1.55
N LEU A 108 -24.21 2.43 1.23
CA LEU A 108 -23.07 2.25 0.33
C LEU A 108 -21.75 2.35 1.11
N ILE A 109 -20.90 1.33 0.98
CA ILE A 109 -19.53 1.35 1.48
C ILE A 109 -18.58 1.61 0.31
N VAL A 110 -17.66 2.56 0.49
CA VAL A 110 -16.72 3.05 -0.53
C VAL A 110 -15.30 2.98 0.02
N PRO A 111 -14.70 1.78 0.10
CA PRO A 111 -13.34 1.61 0.61
C PRO A 111 -12.30 2.04 -0.44
N ASP A 112 -11.11 2.48 0.00
CA ASP A 112 -9.97 2.50 -0.92
C ASP A 112 -9.58 1.08 -1.35
N LYS A 113 -8.86 1.02 -2.46
CA LYS A 113 -8.51 -0.18 -3.24
C LYS A 113 -7.39 -1.03 -2.64
N ASP A 114 -6.64 -0.58 -1.64
CA ASP A 114 -5.60 -1.38 -1.00
C ASP A 114 -6.07 -2.15 0.24
N ALA A 115 -5.13 -2.82 0.91
CA ALA A 115 -5.43 -3.62 2.09
C ALA A 115 -6.03 -2.80 3.23
N ASP A 116 -5.64 -1.55 3.45
CA ASP A 116 -6.15 -0.75 4.58
C ASP A 116 -7.59 -0.32 4.31
N GLY A 117 -7.87 0.25 3.13
CA GLY A 117 -9.24 0.54 2.68
C GLY A 117 -10.16 -0.66 2.60
N LEU A 118 -9.75 -1.74 1.91
CA LEU A 118 -10.58 -2.94 1.75
C LEU A 118 -10.87 -3.62 3.10
N THR A 119 -9.91 -3.65 4.02
CA THR A 119 -10.18 -4.20 5.36
C THR A 119 -11.03 -3.30 6.21
N SER A 120 -10.87 -1.98 6.13
CA SER A 120 -11.79 -1.01 6.74
C SER A 120 -13.23 -1.28 6.30
N GLY A 121 -13.45 -1.43 4.99
CA GLY A 121 -14.75 -1.78 4.43
C GLY A 121 -15.29 -3.10 4.93
N ALA A 122 -14.46 -4.14 5.02
CA ALA A 122 -14.86 -5.46 5.51
C ALA A 122 -15.22 -5.43 7.01
N ILE A 123 -14.47 -4.68 7.83
CA ILE A 123 -14.77 -4.48 9.25
C ILE A 123 -16.12 -3.80 9.42
N LEU A 124 -16.35 -2.70 8.69
CA LEU A 124 -17.61 -1.97 8.75
C LEU A 124 -18.79 -2.84 8.27
N TYR A 125 -18.64 -3.53 7.13
CA TYR A 125 -19.67 -4.43 6.59
C TYR A 125 -20.09 -5.49 7.61
N ARG A 126 -19.11 -6.16 8.25
CA ARG A 126 -19.36 -7.17 9.30
C ARG A 126 -20.06 -6.56 10.49
N THR A 127 -19.63 -5.38 10.92
CA THR A 127 -20.21 -4.68 12.07
C THR A 127 -21.65 -4.28 11.82
N LEU A 128 -21.96 -3.70 10.65
CA LEU A 128 -23.34 -3.36 10.27
C LEU A 128 -24.24 -4.59 10.25
N THR A 129 -23.74 -5.71 9.72
CA THR A 129 -24.47 -6.99 9.70
C THR A 129 -24.68 -7.54 11.11
N LEU A 130 -23.66 -7.49 11.99
CA LEU A 130 -23.75 -7.92 13.38
C LEU A 130 -24.78 -7.09 14.17
N LEU A 131 -24.87 -5.79 13.88
CA LEU A 131 -25.85 -4.89 14.49
C LEU A 131 -27.27 -5.06 13.92
N GLY A 132 -27.45 -5.86 12.86
CA GLY A 132 -28.76 -6.24 12.34
C GLY A 132 -29.17 -5.56 11.03
N LEU A 133 -28.30 -4.76 10.39
CA LEU A 133 -28.57 -4.27 9.05
C LEU A 133 -28.54 -5.45 8.07
N LYS A 134 -29.60 -5.59 7.26
CA LYS A 134 -29.70 -6.72 6.34
C LYS A 134 -28.64 -6.61 5.23
N PRO A 135 -27.92 -7.69 4.89
CA PRO A 135 -26.88 -7.65 3.86
C PRO A 135 -27.33 -7.16 2.48
N ASP A 136 -28.59 -7.37 2.10
CA ASP A 136 -29.17 -6.91 0.83
C ASP A 136 -29.34 -5.37 0.75
N LEU A 137 -29.28 -4.68 1.89
CA LEU A 137 -29.26 -3.22 1.95
C LEU A 137 -27.84 -2.64 1.86
N ILE A 138 -26.80 -3.47 1.89
CA ILE A 138 -25.40 -3.02 1.89
C ILE A 138 -24.81 -3.26 0.50
N SER A 139 -24.56 -2.17 -0.21
CA SER A 139 -23.81 -2.17 -1.47
C SER A 139 -22.37 -1.72 -1.23
N VAL A 140 -21.46 -2.14 -2.11
CA VAL A 140 -20.07 -1.68 -2.10
C VAL A 140 -19.71 -1.14 -3.48
N TYR A 141 -19.12 0.05 -3.50
CA TYR A 141 -18.52 0.64 -4.69
C TYR A 141 -17.01 0.75 -4.50
N VAL A 142 -16.25 0.11 -5.39
CA VAL A 142 -14.78 0.24 -5.44
C VAL A 142 -14.39 1.09 -6.63
N LEU A 143 -13.45 2.02 -6.41
CA LEU A 143 -13.02 2.97 -7.44
C LEU A 143 -12.44 2.27 -8.67
N LYS A 144 -12.76 2.78 -9.86
CA LYS A 144 -12.19 2.37 -11.14
C LYS A 144 -10.72 2.77 -11.24
N LYS A 145 -10.01 2.13 -12.18
CA LYS A 145 -8.59 2.41 -12.45
C LYS A 145 -8.39 3.89 -12.79
N GLY A 146 -7.57 4.58 -11.99
CA GLY A 146 -7.24 5.99 -12.22
C GLY A 146 -8.29 6.99 -11.74
N SER A 147 -9.42 6.52 -11.19
CA SER A 147 -10.44 7.39 -10.60
C SER A 147 -10.18 7.65 -9.11
N ASN A 148 -10.83 8.70 -8.61
CA ASN A 148 -10.88 9.14 -7.23
C ASN A 148 -12.35 9.28 -6.79
N VAL A 149 -12.63 9.16 -5.48
CA VAL A 149 -13.96 9.35 -4.89
C VAL A 149 -14.52 10.76 -5.16
N HIS A 150 -13.64 11.74 -5.39
CA HIS A 150 -14.02 13.13 -5.66
C HIS A 150 -14.29 13.43 -7.15
N ASP A 151 -14.10 12.45 -8.05
CA ASP A 151 -14.32 12.65 -9.48
C ASP A 151 -15.81 12.53 -9.82
N GLU A 152 -16.26 13.27 -10.84
CA GLU A 152 -17.66 13.30 -11.27
C GLU A 152 -18.17 11.92 -11.72
N GLU A 153 -17.31 11.12 -12.36
CA GLU A 153 -17.66 9.75 -12.74
C GLU A 153 -17.93 8.87 -11.51
N SER A 154 -17.13 9.02 -10.46
CA SER A 154 -17.31 8.28 -9.21
C SER A 154 -18.58 8.73 -8.49
N ARG A 155 -18.84 10.04 -8.46
CA ARG A 155 -20.08 10.63 -7.91
C ARG A 155 -21.31 10.03 -8.60
N ALA A 156 -21.36 10.06 -9.93
CA ALA A 156 -22.46 9.50 -10.70
C ALA A 156 -22.62 7.98 -10.50
N ALA A 157 -21.50 7.24 -10.40
CA ALA A 157 -21.53 5.81 -10.12
C ALA A 157 -22.09 5.52 -8.72
N MET A 158 -21.68 6.27 -7.69
CA MET A 158 -22.20 6.14 -6.32
C MET A 158 -23.70 6.48 -6.26
N ALA A 159 -24.14 7.53 -6.96
CA ALA A 159 -25.54 7.94 -7.01
C ALA A 159 -26.46 6.83 -7.59
N SER A 160 -25.95 6.03 -8.53
CA SER A 160 -26.72 4.94 -9.15
C SER A 160 -27.19 3.86 -8.16
N TYR A 161 -26.55 3.73 -6.99
CA TYR A 161 -26.95 2.82 -5.91
C TYR A 161 -28.11 3.36 -5.07
N LYS A 162 -28.49 4.64 -5.24
CA LYS A 162 -29.52 5.34 -4.45
C LYS A 162 -29.34 5.19 -2.92
N PRO A 163 -28.14 5.42 -2.38
CA PRO A 163 -27.89 5.22 -0.96
C PRO A 163 -28.54 6.32 -0.11
N SER A 164 -29.05 5.94 1.06
CA SER A 164 -29.38 6.88 2.14
C SER A 164 -28.19 7.16 3.05
N PHE A 165 -27.28 6.19 3.17
CA PHE A 165 -26.03 6.30 3.94
C PHE A 165 -24.83 5.95 3.06
N ILE A 166 -23.78 6.75 3.13
CA ILE A 166 -22.51 6.50 2.42
C ILE A 166 -21.36 6.53 3.43
N PHE A 167 -20.56 5.46 3.42
CA PHE A 167 -19.34 5.35 4.21
C PHE A 167 -18.13 5.36 3.28
N VAL A 168 -17.28 6.36 3.38
CA VAL A 168 -16.01 6.45 2.64
C VAL A 168 -14.88 6.10 3.59
N LEU A 169 -14.05 5.13 3.21
CA LEU A 169 -13.04 4.56 4.09
C LEU A 169 -11.67 4.59 3.44
N ASP A 170 -10.67 5.07 4.19
CA ASP A 170 -9.27 5.17 3.77
C ASP A 170 -9.02 6.12 2.59
N GLN A 171 -9.92 7.08 2.43
CA GLN A 171 -9.88 8.14 1.44
C GLN A 171 -10.92 9.20 1.81
N GLY A 172 -11.01 10.26 1.02
CA GLY A 172 -12.06 11.26 1.16
C GLY A 172 -11.68 12.47 2.00
N SER A 173 -10.51 12.48 2.65
CA SER A 173 -10.01 13.69 3.35
C SER A 173 -9.50 14.75 2.38
N ARG A 174 -10.43 15.35 1.64
CA ARG A 174 -10.23 16.49 0.75
C ARG A 174 -11.53 17.30 0.64
N GLU A 175 -11.38 18.62 0.68
CA GLU A 175 -12.48 19.56 0.43
C GLU A 175 -13.08 19.28 -0.96
N SER A 176 -14.39 19.00 -0.98
CA SER A 176 -15.12 18.67 -2.19
C SER A 176 -16.62 18.93 -2.01
N PRO A 177 -17.42 18.95 -3.09
CA PRO A 177 -18.88 18.96 -2.96
C PRO A 177 -19.38 17.70 -2.19
N PRO A 178 -20.69 17.60 -1.88
CA PRO A 178 -21.27 16.41 -1.23
C PRO A 178 -20.89 15.11 -1.96
N LEU A 179 -20.98 13.92 -1.35
CA LEU A 179 -20.50 12.69 -2.01
C LEU A 179 -21.30 12.33 -3.27
N ILE A 180 -22.60 12.61 -3.25
CA ILE A 180 -23.52 12.54 -4.39
C ILE A 180 -24.46 13.76 -4.35
N ASP A 181 -25.20 14.01 -5.43
CA ASP A 181 -26.08 15.17 -5.51
C ASP A 181 -27.44 14.92 -4.84
N GLU A 182 -27.88 13.65 -4.79
CA GLU A 182 -29.10 13.26 -4.09
C GLU A 182 -28.96 13.35 -2.56
N PRO A 183 -30.06 13.56 -1.82
CA PRO A 183 -30.04 13.58 -0.37
C PRO A 183 -29.47 12.28 0.23
N HIS A 184 -28.42 12.40 1.03
CA HIS A 184 -27.76 11.29 1.72
C HIS A 184 -27.12 11.77 3.02
N ARG A 185 -26.73 10.83 3.87
CA ARG A 185 -25.83 11.06 5.00
C ARG A 185 -24.48 10.44 4.68
N GLY A 186 -23.39 11.19 4.83
CA GLY A 186 -22.02 10.73 4.58
C GLY A 186 -21.19 10.61 5.86
N LEU A 187 -20.39 9.55 5.98
CA LEU A 187 -19.32 9.42 6.97
C LEU A 187 -18.00 9.11 6.28
N VAL A 188 -16.96 9.89 6.58
CA VAL A 188 -15.57 9.66 6.16
C VAL A 188 -14.75 9.14 7.34
N ILE A 189 -14.08 7.99 7.17
CA ILE A 189 -13.11 7.44 8.13
C ILE A 189 -11.77 7.31 7.43
N ASP A 190 -10.79 8.11 7.83
CA ASP A 190 -9.54 8.25 7.08
C ASP A 190 -8.36 8.66 7.98
N HIS A 191 -7.14 8.55 7.47
CA HIS A 191 -5.90 8.87 8.18
C HIS A 191 -4.91 9.70 7.34
N HIS A 192 -5.23 9.98 6.08
CA HIS A 192 -4.42 10.81 5.20
C HIS A 192 -4.32 12.27 5.69
N GLN A 193 -3.22 12.94 5.32
CA GLN A 193 -2.98 14.34 5.68
C GLN A 193 -4.13 15.25 5.19
N ALA A 194 -4.81 15.89 6.14
CA ALA A 194 -5.91 16.81 5.90
C ALA A 194 -5.94 17.92 6.95
N GLU A 195 -6.46 19.08 6.55
CA GLU A 195 -6.77 20.22 7.40
C GLU A 195 -8.25 20.21 7.81
N GLY A 196 -8.65 21.10 8.73
CA GLY A 196 -9.97 21.02 9.38
C GLY A 196 -11.18 21.10 8.43
N LYS A 197 -11.03 21.67 7.24
CA LYS A 197 -12.09 21.76 6.21
C LYS A 197 -11.92 20.77 5.05
N ASP A 198 -10.91 19.90 5.08
CA ASP A 198 -10.58 18.99 3.99
C ASP A 198 -11.49 17.75 4.00
N HIS A 199 -12.79 17.93 3.84
CA HIS A 199 -13.76 16.84 3.75
C HIS A 199 -14.91 17.18 2.78
N PRO A 200 -15.66 16.18 2.26
CA PRO A 200 -16.82 16.41 1.42
C PRO A 200 -17.86 17.22 2.20
N LYS A 201 -18.46 18.20 1.53
CA LYS A 201 -19.49 19.04 2.14
C LYS A 201 -20.62 18.19 2.74
N ASP A 202 -21.08 18.58 3.93
CA ASP A 202 -22.17 17.95 4.68
C ASP A 202 -21.89 16.51 5.19
N ALA A 203 -20.67 15.99 5.00
CA ALA A 203 -20.26 14.71 5.56
C ALA A 203 -19.81 14.84 7.02
N THR A 204 -20.18 13.86 7.84
CA THR A 204 -19.49 13.60 9.12
C THR A 204 -18.10 13.02 8.82
N PHE A 205 -17.11 13.28 9.66
CA PHE A 205 -15.78 12.71 9.49
C PHE A 205 -15.15 12.33 10.83
N VAL A 206 -14.24 11.37 10.77
CA VAL A 206 -13.31 11.02 11.84
C VAL A 206 -11.94 10.77 11.22
N THR A 207 -10.91 11.44 11.73
CA THR A 207 -9.56 11.33 11.17
C THR A 207 -8.48 11.14 12.23
N ALA A 208 -7.56 10.22 11.95
CA ALA A 208 -6.38 9.96 12.78
C ALA A 208 -5.16 10.81 12.38
N CYS A 209 -5.23 11.59 11.29
CA CYS A 209 -4.05 12.20 10.65
C CYS A 209 -3.25 13.14 11.58
N ASN A 210 -3.93 13.71 12.58
CA ASN A 210 -3.38 14.63 13.57
C ASN A 210 -3.15 14.00 14.96
N CYS A 211 -3.29 12.68 15.08
CA CYS A 211 -3.23 11.91 16.33
C CYS A 211 -2.07 10.90 16.30
N PRO A 212 -0.81 11.36 16.45
CA PRO A 212 0.34 10.46 16.50
C PRO A 212 0.29 9.49 17.70
N PRO A 213 0.83 8.26 17.57
CA PRO A 213 1.13 7.60 16.31
C PRO A 213 -0.16 7.39 15.49
N VAL A 214 -0.11 7.81 14.22
CA VAL A 214 -1.31 7.82 13.36
C VAL A 214 -1.80 6.40 13.16
N ALA A 215 -3.03 6.14 13.61
CA ALA A 215 -3.74 4.90 13.36
C ALA A 215 -4.11 4.84 11.86
N THR A 216 -3.96 3.66 11.25
CA THR A 216 -4.43 3.42 9.88
C THR A 216 -5.96 3.39 9.86
N SER A 217 -6.58 3.54 8.70
CA SER A 217 -8.03 3.57 8.56
C SER A 217 -8.68 2.26 9.03
N SER A 218 -8.04 1.10 8.81
CA SER A 218 -8.59 -0.18 9.29
C SER A 218 -8.51 -0.30 10.80
N LEU A 219 -7.45 0.22 11.42
CA LEU A 219 -7.33 0.28 12.88
C LEU A 219 -8.34 1.25 13.48
N LEU A 220 -8.47 2.45 12.92
CA LEU A 220 -9.45 3.45 13.36
C LEU A 220 -10.87 2.88 13.27
N THR A 221 -11.23 2.30 12.11
CA THR A 221 -12.52 1.64 11.90
C THR A 221 -12.73 0.50 12.89
N TYR A 222 -11.71 -0.34 13.12
CA TYR A 222 -11.78 -1.42 14.11
C TYR A 222 -12.06 -0.91 15.53
N LEU A 223 -11.38 0.13 15.99
CA LEU A 223 -11.56 0.69 17.33
C LEU A 223 -12.94 1.36 17.50
N ILE A 224 -13.45 2.00 16.45
CA ILE A 224 -14.81 2.55 16.42
C ILE A 224 -15.83 1.40 16.56
N CYS A 225 -15.70 0.37 15.72
CA CYS A 225 -16.66 -0.73 15.62
C CYS A 225 -16.59 -1.73 16.78
N ARG A 226 -15.40 -1.96 17.35
CA ARG A 226 -15.20 -2.93 18.45
C ARG A 226 -16.12 -2.64 19.63
N ASP A 227 -16.26 -1.36 19.97
CA ASP A 227 -17.07 -0.93 21.11
C ASP A 227 -18.58 -0.83 20.77
N LEU A 228 -18.98 -1.22 19.54
CA LEU A 228 -20.40 -1.31 19.14
C LEU A 228 -20.99 -2.70 19.28
N HIS A 229 -20.17 -3.76 19.22
CA HIS A 229 -20.66 -5.14 19.28
C HIS A 229 -19.56 -6.14 19.67
N ASP A 230 -19.79 -6.99 20.68
CA ASP A 230 -18.79 -7.89 21.29
C ASP A 230 -18.08 -8.82 20.30
N LYS A 231 -18.78 -9.30 19.26
CA LYS A 231 -18.21 -10.19 18.23
C LYS A 231 -17.24 -9.50 17.25
N VAL A 232 -17.11 -8.18 17.27
CA VAL A 232 -16.22 -7.48 16.33
C VAL A 232 -14.76 -7.86 16.59
N GLU A 233 -14.34 -7.94 17.85
CA GLU A 233 -12.96 -8.32 18.19
C GLU A 233 -12.59 -9.70 17.61
N GLU A 234 -13.44 -10.71 17.84
CA GLU A 234 -13.25 -12.07 17.34
C GLU A 234 -13.24 -12.14 15.81
N THR A 235 -14.20 -11.49 15.15
CA THR A 235 -14.43 -11.64 13.70
C THR A 235 -13.58 -10.70 12.85
N CYS A 236 -13.09 -9.60 13.41
CA CYS A 236 -12.44 -8.52 12.67
C CYS A 236 -11.00 -8.24 13.11
N GLY A 237 -10.50 -8.82 14.21
CA GLY A 237 -9.13 -8.59 14.67
C GLY A 237 -8.07 -8.90 13.61
N TRP A 238 -8.26 -9.94 12.79
CA TRP A 238 -7.32 -10.25 11.70
C TRP A 238 -7.39 -9.27 10.53
N LEU A 239 -8.56 -8.67 10.26
CA LEU A 239 -8.74 -7.63 9.25
C LEU A 239 -8.02 -6.35 9.68
N CYS A 240 -8.20 -5.96 10.94
CA CYS A 240 -7.47 -4.85 11.57
C CYS A 240 -5.96 -5.04 11.41
N ALA A 241 -5.44 -6.21 11.84
CA ALA A 241 -4.01 -6.51 11.69
C ALA A 241 -3.54 -6.50 10.23
N MET A 242 -4.38 -6.98 9.30
CA MET A 242 -4.07 -7.01 7.87
C MET A 242 -3.98 -5.59 7.28
N GLY A 243 -4.96 -4.72 7.53
CA GLY A 243 -4.92 -3.35 7.03
C GLY A 243 -3.77 -2.55 7.63
N THR A 244 -3.57 -2.61 8.96
CA THR A 244 -2.45 -1.93 9.63
C THR A 244 -1.09 -2.38 9.08
N HIS A 245 -0.89 -3.68 8.84
CA HIS A 245 0.34 -4.18 8.21
C HIS A 245 0.45 -3.79 6.73
N GLY A 246 -0.68 -3.58 6.05
CA GLY A 246 -0.75 -3.12 4.66
C GLY A 246 -0.13 -1.75 4.47
N ASP A 247 -0.38 -0.86 5.43
CA ASP A 247 0.04 0.53 5.35
C ASP A 247 1.36 0.80 6.10
N LEU A 248 1.44 0.44 7.38
CA LEU A 248 2.64 0.68 8.22
C LEU A 248 3.73 -0.41 8.07
N GLY A 249 3.44 -1.48 7.35
CA GLY A 249 4.32 -2.63 7.19
C GLY A 249 4.30 -3.58 8.39
N ASN A 250 5.00 -4.70 8.25
CA ASN A 250 4.94 -5.80 9.21
C ASN A 250 5.93 -5.69 10.39
N THR A 251 6.70 -4.61 10.48
CA THR A 251 7.67 -4.41 11.57
C THR A 251 7.11 -3.62 12.74
N ILE A 252 5.86 -3.13 12.64
CA ILE A 252 5.20 -2.47 13.74
C ILE A 252 5.11 -3.38 14.97
N LYS A 253 5.12 -2.74 16.14
CA LYS A 253 4.86 -3.39 17.41
C LYS A 253 3.45 -3.05 17.87
N TRP A 254 2.72 -4.07 18.28
CA TRP A 254 1.39 -3.96 18.87
C TRP A 254 1.52 -3.70 20.37
N GLU A 255 2.07 -2.54 20.68
CA GLU A 255 2.30 -2.00 22.03
C GLU A 255 1.58 -0.64 22.13
N PRO A 256 1.22 -0.18 23.34
CA PRO A 256 0.47 1.06 23.52
C PRO A 256 1.09 2.24 22.73
N PRO A 257 0.25 3.08 22.09
CA PRO A 257 -1.21 3.11 22.21
C PRO A 257 -1.95 2.10 21.33
N PHE A 258 -1.27 1.33 20.47
CA PHE A 258 -1.92 0.28 19.67
C PHE A 258 -2.57 -0.79 20.58
N PRO A 259 -3.69 -1.40 20.16
CA PRO A 259 -4.36 -2.43 20.94
C PRO A 259 -3.50 -3.69 21.09
N ASP A 260 -3.73 -4.45 22.16
CA ASP A 260 -3.11 -5.77 22.33
C ASP A 260 -3.70 -6.77 21.32
N MET A 261 -2.89 -7.20 20.36
CA MET A 261 -3.29 -8.15 19.31
C MET A 261 -2.81 -9.58 19.57
N LYS A 262 -2.35 -9.92 20.79
CA LYS A 262 -1.83 -11.26 21.12
C LYS A 262 -2.84 -12.37 20.82
N ALA A 263 -4.12 -12.17 21.14
CA ALA A 263 -5.17 -13.16 20.86
C ALA A 263 -5.31 -13.40 19.35
N THR A 264 -5.37 -12.32 18.56
CA THR A 264 -5.38 -12.37 17.09
C THR A 264 -4.17 -13.15 16.55
N PHE A 265 -2.95 -12.85 17.02
CA PHE A 265 -1.74 -13.53 16.53
C PHE A 265 -1.53 -14.94 17.06
N LYS A 266 -2.22 -15.32 18.15
CA LYS A 266 -2.31 -16.71 18.60
C LYS A 266 -3.16 -17.53 17.64
N THR A 267 -4.24 -16.96 17.12
CA THR A 267 -5.15 -17.63 16.16
C THR A 267 -4.58 -17.60 14.74
N TYR A 268 -4.07 -16.46 14.30
CA TYR A 268 -3.61 -16.24 12.93
C TYR A 268 -2.13 -15.84 12.91
N THR A 269 -1.32 -16.65 12.24
CA THR A 269 0.12 -16.35 12.17
C THR A 269 0.39 -15.02 11.48
N LYS A 270 1.36 -14.27 11.98
CA LYS A 270 1.84 -13.02 11.35
C LYS A 270 2.21 -13.22 9.87
N LYS A 271 2.76 -14.39 9.51
CA LYS A 271 3.05 -14.74 8.13
C LYS A 271 1.79 -14.82 7.27
N ALA A 272 0.74 -15.51 7.74
CA ALA A 272 -0.51 -15.64 6.99
C ALA A 272 -1.17 -14.26 6.74
N ILE A 273 -1.18 -13.40 7.75
CA ILE A 273 -1.68 -12.01 7.61
C ILE A 273 -0.87 -11.26 6.55
N ASN A 274 0.46 -11.28 6.62
CA ASN A 274 1.31 -10.57 5.65
C ASN A 274 1.20 -11.12 4.22
N ASP A 275 1.05 -12.44 4.07
CA ASP A 275 0.83 -13.04 2.76
C ASP A 275 -0.54 -12.63 2.18
N ALA A 276 -1.57 -12.53 3.03
CA ALA A 276 -2.89 -12.03 2.67
C ALA A 276 -2.86 -10.55 2.25
N VAL A 277 -2.11 -9.69 2.96
CA VAL A 277 -1.85 -8.30 2.54
C VAL A 277 -1.32 -8.23 1.11
N ALA A 278 -0.33 -9.08 0.79
CA ALA A 278 0.27 -9.09 -0.55
C ALA A 278 -0.70 -9.60 -1.62
N LEU A 279 -1.60 -10.51 -1.27
CA LEU A 279 -2.60 -11.06 -2.19
C LEU A 279 -3.74 -10.08 -2.45
N ILE A 280 -4.28 -9.44 -1.41
CA ILE A 280 -5.42 -8.52 -1.57
C ILE A 280 -5.03 -7.24 -2.31
N ASN A 281 -3.76 -6.82 -2.18
CA ASN A 281 -3.21 -5.68 -2.92
C ASN A 281 -2.87 -6.00 -4.38
N ALA A 282 -2.74 -7.27 -4.76
CA ALA A 282 -2.26 -7.61 -6.09
C ALA A 282 -3.23 -7.16 -7.20
N PRO A 283 -4.56 -7.34 -7.09
CA PRO A 283 -5.48 -6.96 -8.15
C PRO A 283 -5.50 -5.46 -8.48
N ARG A 284 -5.37 -4.55 -7.49
CA ARG A 284 -5.21 -3.11 -7.80
C ARG A 284 -3.90 -2.77 -8.52
N ARG A 285 -2.93 -3.69 -8.52
CA ARG A 285 -1.60 -3.50 -9.12
C ARG A 285 -1.45 -4.17 -10.48
N THR A 286 -2.35 -5.05 -10.91
CA THR A 286 -2.30 -5.65 -12.25
C THR A 286 -2.59 -4.62 -13.33
N ALA A 287 -2.32 -4.97 -14.59
CA ALA A 287 -2.71 -4.13 -15.72
C ALA A 287 -4.24 -4.00 -15.84
N THR A 288 -4.95 -5.09 -15.54
CA THR A 288 -6.42 -5.21 -15.63
C THR A 288 -7.17 -4.50 -14.51
N TYR A 289 -6.55 -4.30 -13.34
CA TYR A 289 -7.13 -3.62 -12.19
C TYR A 289 -8.44 -4.27 -11.70
N ASP A 290 -8.35 -5.42 -11.02
CA ASP A 290 -9.52 -6.19 -10.54
C ASP A 290 -9.78 -6.04 -9.03
N VAL A 291 -9.99 -4.80 -8.58
CA VAL A 291 -10.36 -4.52 -7.18
C VAL A 291 -11.71 -5.13 -6.78
N PRO A 292 -12.76 -5.16 -7.63
CA PRO A 292 -13.99 -5.86 -7.31
C PRO A 292 -13.77 -7.34 -6.98
N GLY A 293 -12.90 -8.03 -7.72
CA GLY A 293 -12.50 -9.40 -7.44
C GLY A 293 -11.79 -9.55 -6.10
N ALA A 294 -10.93 -8.59 -5.73
CA ALA A 294 -10.29 -8.55 -4.41
C ALA A 294 -11.33 -8.42 -3.28
N TRP A 295 -12.24 -7.46 -3.38
CA TRP A 295 -13.32 -7.25 -2.43
C TRP A 295 -14.19 -8.51 -2.26
N LYS A 296 -14.63 -9.10 -3.37
CA LYS A 296 -15.43 -10.33 -3.36
C LYS A 296 -14.70 -11.48 -2.66
N ALA A 297 -13.39 -11.62 -2.88
CA ALA A 297 -12.59 -12.63 -2.20
C ALA A 297 -12.47 -12.36 -0.69
N LEU A 298 -12.31 -11.09 -0.28
CA LEU A 298 -12.17 -10.69 1.12
C LEU A 298 -13.44 -10.90 1.94
N ILE A 299 -14.60 -10.54 1.38
CA ILE A 299 -15.87 -10.63 2.11
C ILE A 299 -16.39 -12.07 2.22
N ALA A 300 -15.90 -12.98 1.38
CA ALA A 300 -16.34 -14.38 1.32
C ALA A 300 -15.60 -15.32 2.29
N VAL A 301 -14.63 -14.81 3.07
CA VAL A 301 -13.76 -15.64 3.92
C VAL A 301 -13.78 -15.16 5.37
N ASP A 302 -13.60 -16.08 6.32
CA ASP A 302 -13.53 -15.75 7.75
C ASP A 302 -12.10 -15.75 8.30
N SER A 303 -11.12 -16.13 7.48
CA SER A 303 -9.72 -16.19 7.89
C SER A 303 -8.76 -15.74 6.79
N PRO A 304 -7.56 -15.22 7.15
CA PRO A 304 -6.53 -14.89 6.18
C PRO A 304 -6.00 -16.11 5.43
N LYS A 305 -6.12 -17.32 5.99
CA LYS A 305 -5.64 -18.56 5.38
C LYS A 305 -6.40 -18.90 4.09
N ASP A 306 -7.69 -18.59 4.06
CA ASP A 306 -8.55 -18.89 2.91
C ASP A 306 -8.25 -18.00 1.70
N LEU A 307 -7.74 -16.78 1.95
CA LEU A 307 -7.22 -15.92 0.88
C LEU A 307 -5.99 -16.52 0.21
N LEU A 308 -5.17 -17.29 0.95
CA LEU A 308 -3.89 -17.82 0.45
C LEU A 308 -4.06 -18.87 -0.65
N THR A 309 -5.25 -19.48 -0.75
CA THR A 309 -5.58 -20.49 -1.76
C THR A 309 -6.42 -19.92 -2.90
N ASN A 310 -6.79 -18.64 -2.85
CA ASN A 310 -7.58 -17.99 -3.88
C ASN A 310 -6.77 -17.87 -5.19
N LYS A 311 -7.19 -18.63 -6.21
CA LYS A 311 -6.48 -18.72 -7.49
C LYS A 311 -6.38 -17.39 -8.23
N THR A 312 -7.42 -16.56 -8.17
CA THR A 312 -7.43 -15.25 -8.83
C THR A 312 -6.43 -14.30 -8.19
N LEU A 313 -6.40 -14.24 -6.85
CA LEU A 313 -5.42 -13.41 -6.12
C LEU A 313 -3.98 -13.89 -6.35
N LEU A 314 -3.76 -15.21 -6.40
CA LEU A 314 -2.45 -15.80 -6.69
C LEU A 314 -1.96 -15.45 -8.10
N ALA A 315 -2.85 -15.51 -9.10
CA ALA A 315 -2.53 -15.14 -10.47
C ALA A 315 -2.18 -13.64 -10.57
N ALA A 316 -2.98 -12.76 -9.96
CA ALA A 316 -2.69 -11.33 -9.88
C ALA A 316 -1.33 -11.06 -9.22
N LYS A 317 -1.02 -11.75 -8.12
CA LYS A 317 0.28 -11.62 -7.43
C LYS A 317 1.44 -12.08 -8.30
N ALA A 318 1.26 -13.14 -9.10
CA ALA A 318 2.29 -13.62 -10.02
C ALA A 318 2.57 -12.61 -11.15
N GLU A 319 1.53 -12.01 -11.73
CA GLU A 319 1.65 -10.93 -12.73
C GLU A 319 2.42 -9.74 -12.15
N VAL A 320 1.97 -9.21 -11.01
CA VAL A 320 2.60 -8.05 -10.34
C VAL A 320 4.06 -8.34 -10.01
N ARG A 321 4.38 -9.57 -9.57
CA ARG A 321 5.76 -9.96 -9.28
C ARG A 321 6.63 -9.95 -10.54
N SER A 322 6.15 -10.53 -11.64
CA SER A 322 6.89 -10.57 -12.90
C SER A 322 7.15 -9.16 -13.43
N GLU A 323 6.12 -8.32 -13.40
CA GLU A 323 6.20 -6.96 -13.92
C GLU A 323 7.04 -6.03 -13.03
N THR A 324 6.97 -6.21 -11.71
CA THR A 324 7.89 -5.53 -10.77
C THR A 324 9.33 -5.93 -11.05
N ALA A 325 9.63 -7.22 -11.20
CA ALA A 325 10.99 -7.69 -11.48
C ALA A 325 11.54 -7.06 -12.76
N ARG A 326 10.75 -7.06 -13.85
CA ARG A 326 11.09 -6.38 -15.10
C ARG A 326 11.41 -4.90 -14.88
N CYS A 327 10.54 -4.18 -14.17
CA CYS A 327 10.69 -2.73 -13.95
C CYS A 327 11.84 -2.38 -13.01
N THR A 328 12.22 -3.25 -12.07
CA THR A 328 13.35 -2.99 -11.16
C THR A 328 14.71 -2.94 -11.84
N HIS A 329 14.84 -3.42 -13.07
CA HIS A 329 16.08 -3.30 -13.87
C HIS A 329 16.32 -1.90 -14.45
N THR A 330 15.37 -0.98 -14.28
CA THR A 330 15.49 0.41 -14.74
C THR A 330 16.58 1.15 -13.97
N ALA A 331 17.55 1.73 -14.66
CA ALA A 331 18.61 2.51 -14.01
C ALA A 331 18.11 3.88 -13.53
N PRO A 332 18.48 4.33 -12.32
CA PRO A 332 18.13 5.66 -11.83
C PRO A 332 18.97 6.76 -12.50
N LYS A 333 18.36 7.93 -12.67
CA LYS A 333 19.03 9.20 -12.96
C LYS A 333 18.91 10.11 -11.75
N PHE A 334 19.92 10.93 -11.51
CA PHE A 334 19.94 11.82 -10.34
C PHE A 334 19.71 13.27 -10.78
N SER A 335 19.08 14.03 -9.91
CA SER A 335 19.04 15.51 -9.96
C SER A 335 20.45 16.09 -9.84
N SER A 336 20.65 17.32 -10.30
CA SER A 336 21.96 17.97 -10.32
C SER A 336 22.57 18.16 -8.92
N ASP A 337 21.74 18.35 -7.89
CA ASP A 337 22.14 18.40 -6.46
C ASP A 337 22.29 17.02 -5.80
N GLY A 338 21.85 15.95 -6.48
CA GLY A 338 21.88 14.58 -6.00
C GLY A 338 20.83 14.24 -4.93
N ARG A 339 19.88 15.14 -4.62
CA ARG A 339 18.83 14.94 -3.59
C ARG A 339 17.75 13.97 -4.04
N VAL A 340 17.45 13.95 -5.34
CA VAL A 340 16.39 13.14 -5.94
C VAL A 340 16.95 12.15 -6.96
N ALA A 341 16.66 10.86 -6.78
CA ALA A 341 16.86 9.83 -7.80
C ALA A 341 15.54 9.52 -8.49
N VAL A 342 15.51 9.58 -9.82
CA VAL A 342 14.34 9.32 -10.66
C VAL A 342 14.55 8.06 -11.49
N LEU A 343 13.58 7.16 -11.45
CA LEU A 343 13.47 6.00 -12.34
C LEU A 343 12.22 6.17 -13.20
N ARG A 344 12.37 5.98 -14.52
CA ARG A 344 11.26 6.09 -15.47
C ARG A 344 10.93 4.71 -16.01
N ILE A 345 9.72 4.24 -15.75
CA ILE A 345 9.21 2.94 -16.20
C ILE A 345 8.01 3.14 -17.11
N ASN A 346 7.74 2.13 -17.95
CA ASN A 346 6.54 2.08 -18.77
C ASN A 346 5.87 0.73 -18.53
N SER A 347 4.75 0.76 -17.82
CA SER A 347 3.99 -0.42 -17.42
C SER A 347 2.50 -0.09 -17.27
N ALA A 348 1.62 -0.94 -17.81
CA ALA A 348 0.18 -0.84 -17.58
C ALA A 348 -0.22 -1.18 -16.13
N ALA A 349 0.68 -1.77 -15.35
CA ALA A 349 0.48 -2.20 -13.97
C ALA A 349 0.90 -1.11 -12.96
N GLN A 350 0.30 -1.10 -11.76
CA GLN A 350 0.65 -0.14 -10.70
C GLN A 350 1.88 -0.59 -9.89
N VAL A 351 2.99 -0.87 -10.58
CA VAL A 351 4.20 -1.42 -9.96
C VAL A 351 5.18 -0.36 -9.44
N HIS A 352 5.06 0.89 -9.89
CA HIS A 352 5.97 1.97 -9.48
C HIS A 352 6.11 2.16 -7.96
N PRO A 353 5.07 2.00 -7.10
CA PRO A 353 5.27 2.13 -5.66
C PRO A 353 6.12 1.00 -5.08
N VAL A 354 6.03 -0.21 -5.64
CA VAL A 354 6.83 -1.37 -5.22
C VAL A 354 8.27 -1.23 -5.67
N VAL A 355 8.46 -0.78 -6.92
CA VAL A 355 9.77 -0.46 -7.48
C VAL A 355 10.44 0.65 -6.64
N ALA A 356 9.69 1.68 -6.24
CA ALA A 356 10.20 2.78 -5.41
C ALA A 356 10.66 2.26 -4.03
N THR A 357 9.85 1.43 -3.37
CA THR A 357 10.23 0.81 -2.09
C THR A 357 11.48 -0.07 -2.24
N SER A 358 11.59 -0.85 -3.31
CA SER A 358 12.78 -1.66 -3.58
C SER A 358 14.03 -0.78 -3.71
N TRP A 359 13.98 0.24 -4.59
CA TRP A 359 15.12 1.12 -4.82
C TRP A 359 15.47 2.00 -3.60
N ALA A 360 14.49 2.45 -2.82
CA ALA A 360 14.72 3.14 -1.54
C ALA A 360 15.47 2.26 -0.52
N GLY A 361 15.32 0.94 -0.59
CA GLY A 361 16.08 -0.01 0.23
C GLY A 361 17.51 -0.25 -0.25
N HIS A 362 17.78 -0.05 -1.55
CA HIS A 362 19.08 -0.36 -2.18
C HIS A 362 19.95 0.88 -2.43
N LEU A 363 19.37 2.03 -2.78
CA LEU A 363 20.11 3.25 -3.08
C LEU A 363 20.64 3.90 -1.81
N SER A 364 21.89 4.31 -1.89
CA SER A 364 22.57 5.03 -0.82
C SER A 364 23.49 6.09 -1.41
N SER A 365 23.32 7.32 -0.96
CA SER A 365 24.21 8.46 -1.21
C SER A 365 24.00 9.46 -0.09
N ALA A 366 25.03 10.24 0.25
CA ALA A 366 24.95 11.22 1.34
C ALA A 366 23.88 12.30 1.11
N ASN A 367 23.71 12.71 -0.15
CA ASN A 367 22.78 13.78 -0.51
C ASN A 367 21.36 13.26 -0.79
N LEU A 368 21.19 11.96 -1.04
CA LEU A 368 19.91 11.42 -1.48
C LEU A 368 18.84 11.53 -0.39
N GLU A 369 17.69 12.06 -0.76
CA GLU A 369 16.53 12.30 0.12
C GLU A 369 15.25 11.67 -0.45
N VAL A 370 15.14 11.57 -1.77
CA VAL A 370 13.94 11.04 -2.43
C VAL A 370 14.31 10.07 -3.53
N VAL A 371 13.68 8.89 -3.51
CA VAL A 371 13.63 7.97 -4.64
C VAL A 371 12.26 8.07 -5.27
N LEU A 372 12.19 8.61 -6.49
CA LEU A 372 10.99 8.78 -7.31
C LEU A 372 10.97 7.73 -8.42
N VAL A 373 9.87 7.01 -8.56
CA VAL A 373 9.62 6.13 -9.71
C VAL A 373 8.40 6.64 -10.45
N ALA A 374 8.59 7.04 -11.70
CA ALA A 374 7.56 7.53 -12.61
C ALA A 374 7.13 6.42 -13.56
N ASN A 375 5.84 6.08 -13.58
CA ASN A 375 5.23 5.17 -14.53
C ASN A 375 4.41 5.93 -15.58
N GLU A 376 4.89 5.88 -16.81
CA GLU A 376 4.29 6.55 -17.97
C GLU A 376 3.30 5.66 -18.74
N GLY A 377 3.21 4.39 -18.37
CA GLY A 377 2.35 3.41 -19.05
C GLY A 377 1.05 3.09 -18.32
N TYR A 378 0.84 3.63 -17.11
CA TYR A 378 -0.28 3.19 -16.24
C TYR A 378 -1.63 3.76 -16.69
N LEU A 379 -1.65 5.04 -17.02
CA LEU A 379 -2.82 5.76 -17.54
C LEU A 379 -2.42 6.54 -18.80
N PRO A 380 -3.25 6.56 -19.85
CA PRO A 380 -2.96 7.33 -21.06
C PRO A 380 -2.76 8.82 -20.75
N GLY A 381 -1.71 9.42 -21.32
CA GLY A 381 -1.43 10.87 -21.18
C GLY A 381 -0.95 11.33 -19.80
N MET A 382 -0.89 10.44 -18.80
CA MET A 382 -0.55 10.78 -17.42
C MET A 382 0.71 10.05 -16.95
N VAL A 383 1.42 10.67 -16.02
CA VAL A 383 2.53 10.05 -15.28
C VAL A 383 2.06 9.75 -13.86
N ASN A 384 2.09 8.49 -13.49
CA ASN A 384 1.80 8.03 -12.14
C ASN A 384 3.12 7.78 -11.44
N PHE A 385 3.43 8.54 -10.40
CA PHE A 385 4.71 8.41 -9.72
C PHE A 385 4.55 8.17 -8.22
N SER A 386 5.54 7.49 -7.65
CA SER A 386 5.64 7.26 -6.22
C SER A 386 7.05 7.60 -5.74
N CYS A 387 7.10 8.25 -4.58
CA CYS A 387 8.30 8.71 -3.92
C CYS A 387 8.45 7.99 -2.58
N ARG A 388 9.70 7.67 -2.22
CA ARG A 388 10.07 7.07 -0.93
C ARG A 388 11.31 7.73 -0.37
N VAL A 389 11.35 7.92 0.94
CA VAL A 389 12.59 8.28 1.64
C VAL A 389 13.52 7.05 1.61
N PRO A 390 14.75 7.16 1.04
CA PRO A 390 15.69 6.05 1.01
C PRO A 390 16.16 5.71 2.42
N ARG A 391 16.58 4.46 2.62
CA ARG A 391 17.08 4.01 3.92
C ARG A 391 18.23 4.86 4.46
N SER A 392 19.07 5.37 3.56
CA SER A 392 20.23 6.23 3.87
C SER A 392 19.84 7.61 4.40
N ALA A 393 18.62 8.07 4.17
CA ALA A 393 18.11 9.36 4.66
C ALA A 393 17.24 9.24 5.91
N ARG A 394 16.95 8.01 6.39
CA ARG A 394 16.17 7.81 7.60
C ARG A 394 16.97 8.26 8.82
N GLY A 395 16.43 9.25 9.55
CA GLY A 395 17.10 9.88 10.69
C GLY A 395 17.95 11.11 10.32
N LYS A 396 17.76 11.69 9.14
CA LYS A 396 18.19 13.08 8.89
C LYS A 396 17.40 14.02 9.82
N GLU A 397 18.06 15.09 10.26
CA GLU A 397 17.47 16.17 11.05
C GLU A 397 17.61 17.51 10.29
N PRO A 398 16.51 18.19 9.95
CA PRO A 398 15.12 17.77 10.17
C PRO A 398 14.72 16.52 9.35
N PRO A 399 13.68 15.78 9.76
CA PRO A 399 13.18 14.63 9.00
C PRO A 399 12.78 15.01 7.57
N VAL A 400 13.09 14.14 6.62
CA VAL A 400 12.76 14.37 5.20
C VAL A 400 11.24 14.40 5.02
N ASN A 401 10.75 15.49 4.41
CA ASN A 401 9.36 15.64 4.01
C ASN A 401 9.26 15.69 2.49
N ILE A 402 8.84 14.58 1.87
CA ILE A 402 8.71 14.47 0.41
C ILE A 402 7.74 15.50 -0.16
N ILE A 403 6.64 15.79 0.56
CA ILE A 403 5.60 16.71 0.09
C ILE A 403 6.18 18.12 -0.04
N GLU A 404 6.90 18.56 0.99
CA GLU A 404 7.58 19.86 0.98
C GLU A 404 8.65 19.92 -0.11
N ILE A 405 9.48 18.89 -0.26
CA ILE A 405 10.51 18.83 -1.30
C ILE A 405 9.88 18.92 -2.71
N LEU A 406 8.82 18.17 -2.99
CA LEU A 406 8.18 18.21 -4.31
C LEU A 406 7.53 19.57 -4.59
N ARG A 407 6.94 20.22 -3.57
CA ARG A 407 6.39 21.57 -3.68
C ARG A 407 7.47 22.63 -3.88
N GLU A 408 8.58 22.53 -3.14
CA GLU A 408 9.79 23.36 -3.30
C GLU A 408 10.36 23.22 -4.71
N VAL A 409 10.43 22.00 -5.25
CA VAL A 409 10.89 21.77 -6.62
C VAL A 409 9.96 22.46 -7.61
N ALA A 410 8.65 22.25 -7.49
CA ALA A 410 7.68 22.86 -8.41
C ALA A 410 7.71 24.40 -8.36
N SER A 411 7.97 25.02 -7.19
CA SER A 411 8.05 26.48 -7.06
C SER A 411 9.29 27.11 -7.70
N ARG A 412 10.31 26.32 -8.06
CA ARG A 412 11.48 26.78 -8.83
C ARG A 412 11.25 26.83 -10.34
N ALA A 413 10.08 26.42 -10.82
CA ALA A 413 9.75 26.45 -12.24
C ALA A 413 9.79 27.88 -12.79
N LYS A 414 10.15 28.01 -14.07
CA LYS A 414 10.13 29.31 -14.77
C LYS A 414 8.70 29.83 -14.90
N ASP A 415 7.76 28.94 -15.17
CA ASP A 415 6.34 29.22 -15.15
C ASP A 415 5.79 28.96 -13.74
N PRO A 416 5.39 30.00 -12.99
CA PRO A 416 4.89 29.83 -11.63
C PRO A 416 3.56 29.05 -11.58
N SER A 417 2.86 28.87 -12.71
CA SER A 417 1.61 28.10 -12.78
C SER A 417 1.83 26.58 -12.75
N LEU A 418 3.07 26.09 -12.85
CA LEU A 418 3.35 24.64 -12.92
C LEU A 418 2.72 23.88 -11.75
N ARG A 419 2.78 24.43 -10.53
CA ARG A 419 2.19 23.78 -9.34
C ARG A 419 0.69 23.55 -9.50
N GLU A 420 -0.03 24.52 -10.05
CA GLU A 420 -1.47 24.43 -10.30
C GLU A 420 -1.77 23.43 -11.43
N ARG A 421 -1.03 23.50 -12.53
CA ARG A 421 -1.18 22.59 -13.69
C ARG A 421 -0.86 21.13 -13.37
N LEU A 422 0.07 20.86 -12.44
CA LEU A 422 0.32 19.52 -11.90
C LEU A 422 -0.92 18.93 -11.20
N GLY A 423 -1.87 19.77 -10.81
CA GLY A 423 -3.17 19.38 -10.29
C GLY A 423 -3.18 18.95 -8.82
N GLU A 424 -4.37 18.59 -8.35
CA GLU A 424 -4.63 18.28 -6.94
C GLU A 424 -4.05 16.95 -6.46
N SER A 425 -3.77 16.05 -7.39
CA SER A 425 -3.17 14.74 -7.14
C SER A 425 -1.64 14.81 -6.95
N PHE A 426 -1.01 15.97 -7.13
CA PHE A 426 0.44 16.14 -6.98
C PHE A 426 0.86 16.23 -5.50
N ALA A 427 1.88 15.44 -5.13
CA ALA A 427 2.50 15.45 -3.79
C ALA A 427 1.49 15.22 -2.65
N ARG A 428 0.66 14.19 -2.79
CA ARG A 428 -0.31 13.73 -1.77
C ARG A 428 0.18 12.44 -1.09
N GLY A 429 -0.35 12.13 0.10
CA GLY A 429 0.03 10.96 0.91
C GLY A 429 0.75 11.33 2.21
N HIS A 430 1.76 10.56 2.60
CA HIS A 430 2.53 10.77 3.83
C HIS A 430 3.86 11.46 3.57
N LYS A 431 4.42 12.10 4.60
CA LYS A 431 5.73 12.78 4.54
C LYS A 431 6.87 11.88 4.05
N GLU A 432 6.83 10.59 4.40
CA GLU A 432 7.85 9.59 4.06
C GLU A 432 7.58 8.83 2.75
N ALA A 433 6.36 8.97 2.23
CA ALA A 433 5.73 8.12 1.25
C ALA A 433 4.63 8.89 0.51
N SER A 434 5.02 9.62 -0.54
CA SER A 434 4.11 10.47 -1.33
C SER A 434 4.18 10.10 -2.81
N GLY A 435 3.42 10.79 -3.66
CA GLY A 435 3.38 10.54 -5.09
C GLY A 435 2.36 11.43 -5.78
N GLY A 436 1.96 11.04 -6.98
CA GLY A 436 0.87 11.71 -7.68
C GLY A 436 0.56 11.14 -9.06
N ILE A 437 -0.54 11.64 -9.61
CA ILE A 437 -0.98 11.41 -10.98
C ILE A 437 -1.03 12.77 -11.64
N VAL A 438 -0.15 13.01 -12.60
CA VAL A 438 0.00 14.33 -13.23
C VAL A 438 0.04 14.20 -14.75
N PRO A 439 -0.37 15.23 -15.50
CA PRO A 439 -0.20 15.26 -16.94
C PRO A 439 1.27 15.10 -17.36
N LYS A 440 1.49 14.46 -18.52
CA LYS A 440 2.85 14.15 -18.98
C LYS A 440 3.71 15.40 -19.25
N ALA A 441 3.15 16.45 -19.85
CA ALA A 441 3.91 17.65 -20.21
C ALA A 441 4.44 18.36 -18.95
N GLU A 442 3.56 18.57 -17.97
CA GLU A 442 3.86 19.14 -16.66
C GLU A 442 4.90 18.31 -15.89
N PHE A 443 4.85 16.97 -16.01
CA PHE A 443 5.86 16.11 -15.42
C PHE A 443 7.24 16.33 -16.04
N GLU A 444 7.34 16.47 -17.38
CA GLU A 444 8.63 16.76 -18.02
C GLU A 444 9.18 18.11 -17.58
N GLU A 445 8.33 19.13 -17.44
CA GLU A 445 8.74 20.44 -16.91
C GLU A 445 9.31 20.30 -15.48
N LEU A 446 8.67 19.51 -14.62
CA LEU A 446 9.21 19.21 -13.28
C LEU A 446 10.57 18.50 -13.35
N MET A 447 10.77 17.58 -14.31
CA MET A 447 12.06 16.90 -14.51
C MET A 447 13.15 17.85 -15.01
N GLU A 448 12.79 18.86 -15.81
CA GLU A 448 13.71 19.91 -16.24
C GLU A 448 14.16 20.77 -15.08
N VAL A 449 13.25 21.14 -14.16
CA VAL A 449 13.57 21.89 -12.93
C VAL A 449 14.50 21.09 -12.01
N LEU A 450 14.33 19.77 -11.93
CA LEU A 450 15.24 18.88 -11.20
C LEU A 450 16.57 18.64 -11.91
N GLU A 451 16.68 19.03 -13.18
CA GLU A 451 17.85 18.82 -14.03
C GLU A 451 18.29 17.35 -14.10
N ILE A 452 17.32 16.44 -14.16
CA ILE A 452 17.58 15.00 -14.07
C ILE A 452 18.58 14.54 -15.13
N GLY A 453 19.70 13.97 -14.67
CA GLY A 453 20.76 13.43 -15.51
C GLY A 453 21.77 14.44 -16.01
N LYS A 454 21.64 15.73 -15.69
CA LYS A 454 22.71 16.71 -15.91
C LYS A 454 23.83 16.48 -14.89
N LYS A 455 25.08 16.56 -15.34
CA LYS A 455 26.23 16.51 -14.42
C LYS A 455 26.37 17.87 -13.76
N SER A 456 26.56 17.91 -12.44
CA SER A 456 26.89 19.16 -11.75
C SER A 456 28.20 19.74 -12.29
N GLU A 457 28.20 21.03 -12.62
CA GLU A 457 29.43 21.79 -12.87
C GLU A 457 30.22 21.84 -11.56
N GLY A 458 31.22 20.97 -11.43
CA GLY A 458 31.99 20.80 -10.18
C GLY A 458 32.30 19.36 -9.80
N SER A 459 31.75 18.37 -10.53
CA SER A 459 32.22 16.98 -10.40
C SER A 459 33.73 16.90 -10.67
N PRO A 460 34.59 16.42 -9.74
CA PRO A 460 36.01 16.29 -10.01
C PRO A 460 36.17 15.39 -11.24
N LYS A 461 36.79 15.93 -12.30
CA LYS A 461 37.24 15.12 -13.44
C LYS A 461 37.93 13.90 -12.84
N LYS A 462 37.41 12.69 -13.09
CA LYS A 462 38.15 11.46 -12.81
C LYS A 462 39.50 11.62 -13.49
N THR A 463 40.54 11.91 -12.72
CA THR A 463 41.91 11.72 -13.16
C THR A 463 41.97 10.29 -13.64
N GLN A 464 42.25 10.10 -14.92
CA GLN A 464 42.51 8.78 -15.48
C GLN A 464 43.65 8.18 -14.67
N LYS A 465 43.31 7.32 -13.69
CA LYS A 465 44.30 6.44 -13.08
C LYS A 465 44.75 5.53 -14.21
N GLN A 466 46.03 5.66 -14.58
CA GLN A 466 46.71 4.70 -15.43
C GLN A 466 46.40 3.28 -14.94
N PRO A 467 46.16 2.32 -15.85
CA PRO A 467 45.94 0.94 -15.45
C PRO A 467 47.15 0.46 -14.63
N PRO A 468 46.92 -0.30 -13.54
CA PRO A 468 48.02 -0.84 -12.76
C PRO A 468 48.87 -1.74 -13.67
N LYS A 469 50.16 -1.43 -13.80
CA LYS A 469 51.13 -2.31 -14.44
C LYS A 469 51.08 -3.66 -13.72
N GLN A 470 50.57 -4.66 -14.41
CA GLN A 470 50.52 -6.03 -13.94
C GLN A 470 51.97 -6.56 -13.89
N GLY A 471 52.57 -6.55 -12.70
CA GLY A 471 53.86 -7.19 -12.45
C GLY A 471 53.67 -8.70 -12.54
N ASN A 472 54.07 -9.30 -13.65
CA ASN A 472 53.95 -10.73 -13.89
C ASN A 472 55.04 -11.48 -13.10
N THR A 473 54.73 -11.99 -11.92
CA THR A 473 55.64 -12.83 -11.11
C THR A 473 55.64 -14.30 -11.57
N LEU A 474 55.84 -14.53 -12.87
CA LEU A 474 56.00 -15.87 -13.46
C LEU A 474 57.42 -16.17 -13.94
N LEU A 475 58.37 -15.24 -13.81
CA LEU A 475 59.76 -15.42 -14.25
C LEU A 475 60.77 -15.77 -13.13
N ASN A 476 60.32 -15.95 -11.89
CA ASN A 476 61.21 -16.38 -10.79
C ASN A 476 61.25 -17.91 -10.57
N TYR A 477 60.66 -18.70 -11.46
CA TYR A 477 60.60 -20.17 -11.31
C TYR A 477 61.52 -20.96 -12.26
N PHE A 478 62.32 -20.30 -13.10
CA PHE A 478 63.32 -20.97 -13.93
C PHE A 478 64.66 -20.24 -13.93
N GLY A 479 65.59 -20.79 -13.12
CA GLY A 479 67.02 -20.79 -13.40
C GLY A 479 67.86 -19.66 -12.83
N LYS A 480 68.73 -20.00 -11.87
CA LYS A 480 70.17 -20.05 -12.13
C LYS A 480 70.76 -21.27 -11.44
N THR A 481 71.35 -22.12 -12.27
CA THR A 481 72.40 -23.10 -11.98
C THR A 481 73.48 -22.57 -11.06
#